data_AF-A0A8D0XV21-F1
#
_entry.id   AF-A0A8D0XV21-F1
#
_cell.length_a   1.000
_cell.length_b   1.000
_cell.length_c   1.000
_cell.angle_alpha   90.00
_cell.angle_beta   90.00
_cell.angle_gamma   90.00
#
_symmetry.space_group_name_H-M   'P 1'
#
loop_
_entity.id
_entity.type
_entity.pdbx_description
1 polymer ?
#
loop_
_entity_poly.entity_id
_entity_poly.type
_entity_poly.pdbx_seq_one_letter_code
_entity_poly.pdbx_strand_id
1 'polypeptide(L)'
;MQSGKMANESNISVYMTPNRKQSDSFSASVCSIYSTDDLKSSNSECSCESFDFPPGHMHAPSTSSTTSSSNEEKKLSNSLKMKVFSKNISKCITPDGRTICIGDIVWTKIYGFPWWPASILTITVSQKDNGLLEGHISWFGSPTSFLALSKFSPFLENFQSCFNKKRKGLYHKGIAEAAKAAKQLTPKFRAPLTLFET
;
A
#
# COMPACT_ATOMS: atom_id res chain seq x y z
N MET A 1 -15.22 60.57 47.28
CA MET A 1 -16.59 60.57 46.74
C MET A 1 -16.54 59.96 45.35
N GLN A 2 -17.44 59.00 45.09
CA GLN A 2 -17.88 58.41 43.80
C GLN A 2 -17.32 59.06 42.51
N SER A 3 -16.89 58.33 41.48
CA SER A 3 -17.65 57.37 40.66
C SER A 3 -16.66 56.68 39.70
N GLY A 4 -16.65 55.37 39.49
CA GLY A 4 -17.66 54.65 38.73
C GLY A 4 -17.42 54.81 37.22
N LYS A 5 -16.69 53.90 36.57
CA LYS A 5 -16.75 53.75 35.11
C LYS A 5 -16.83 52.27 34.72
N MET A 6 -17.91 52.00 34.01
CA MET A 6 -18.51 50.73 33.66
C MET A 6 -17.65 49.91 32.69
N ALA A 7 -17.84 48.59 32.81
CA ALA A 7 -17.36 47.55 31.93
C ALA A 7 -17.78 47.74 30.46
N ASN A 8 -16.93 47.26 29.56
CA ASN A 8 -17.31 46.82 28.22
C ASN A 8 -16.73 45.41 28.05
N GLU A 9 -17.52 44.41 28.43
CA GLU A 9 -17.34 43.04 27.96
C GLU A 9 -18.19 42.86 26.70
N SER A 10 -17.54 42.84 25.55
CA SER A 10 -18.16 42.47 24.28
C SER A 10 -18.38 40.95 24.22
N ASN A 11 -19.50 40.49 24.77
CA ASN A 11 -19.99 39.12 24.62
C ASN A 11 -20.72 38.98 23.27
N ILE A 12 -20.04 38.48 22.23
CA ILE A 12 -20.67 38.12 20.96
C ILE A 12 -21.39 36.79 21.15
N SER A 13 -22.70 36.87 21.38
CA SER A 13 -23.60 35.73 21.38
C SER A 13 -24.17 35.56 19.97
N VAL A 14 -23.82 34.50 19.26
CA VAL A 14 -24.42 34.17 17.96
C VAL A 14 -25.45 33.06 18.17
N TYR A 15 -26.73 33.42 18.05
CA TYR A 15 -27.85 32.49 18.19
C TYR A 15 -28.29 31.94 16.82
N MET A 16 -28.33 30.61 16.78
CA MET A 16 -28.97 29.65 15.88
C MET A 16 -29.76 30.09 14.63
N THR A 17 -29.60 29.30 13.56
CA THR A 17 -30.76 28.68 12.88
C THR A 17 -30.38 27.34 12.24
N PRO A 18 -30.83 26.18 12.76
CA PRO A 18 -30.74 24.91 12.04
C PRO A 18 -31.83 24.84 10.98
N ASN A 19 -31.43 24.76 9.71
CA ASN A 19 -32.32 24.54 8.58
C ASN A 19 -32.82 23.09 8.61
N ARG A 20 -33.98 22.88 9.24
CA ARG A 20 -34.67 21.57 9.30
C ARG A 20 -35.60 21.48 8.10
N LYS A 21 -35.12 20.92 6.99
CA LYS A 21 -36.02 20.41 5.94
C LYS A 21 -36.35 18.95 6.27
N GLN A 22 -37.46 18.77 6.97
CA GLN A 22 -38.25 17.55 6.88
C GLN A 22 -38.95 17.53 5.52
N SER A 23 -38.94 16.37 4.89
CA SER A 23 -39.96 15.97 3.92
C SER A 23 -40.21 14.50 4.19
N ASP A 24 -41.26 14.26 4.97
CA ASP A 24 -41.88 12.96 5.13
C ASP A 24 -42.59 12.60 3.82
N SER A 25 -42.39 11.38 3.32
CA SER A 25 -43.48 10.60 2.76
C SER A 25 -43.08 9.13 2.71
N PHE A 26 -43.77 8.33 3.52
CA PHE A 26 -43.86 6.88 3.35
C PHE A 26 -44.68 6.57 2.10
N SER A 27 -44.23 5.60 1.30
CA SER A 27 -45.12 4.68 0.62
C SER A 27 -44.39 3.36 0.42
N ALA A 28 -44.92 2.32 1.07
CA ALA A 28 -44.53 0.95 0.86
C ALA A 28 -44.98 0.51 -0.54
N SER A 29 -44.09 -0.13 -1.29
CA SER A 29 -44.50 -0.97 -2.41
C SER A 29 -43.77 -2.30 -2.31
N VAL A 30 -44.55 -3.31 -1.97
CA VAL A 30 -44.22 -4.72 -2.11
C VAL A 30 -44.54 -5.08 -3.55
N CYS A 31 -43.54 -5.49 -4.32
CA CYS A 31 -43.73 -6.32 -5.51
C CYS A 31 -42.70 -7.44 -5.48
N SER A 32 -43.15 -8.59 -4.97
CA SER A 32 -42.58 -9.89 -5.31
C SER A 32 -43.01 -10.25 -6.74
N ILE A 33 -42.13 -10.86 -7.52
CA ILE A 33 -42.31 -12.18 -8.18
C ILE A 33 -41.26 -12.35 -9.30
N TYR A 34 -40.40 -13.35 -9.06
CA TYR A 34 -39.74 -14.29 -9.98
C TYR A 34 -39.39 -13.84 -11.41
N SER A 35 -38.09 -13.85 -11.73
CA SER A 35 -37.61 -14.22 -13.06
C SER A 35 -36.29 -14.98 -12.92
N THR A 36 -36.37 -16.30 -13.04
CA THR A 36 -35.26 -17.17 -13.46
C THR A 36 -34.84 -16.78 -14.85
N ASP A 37 -33.53 -16.66 -15.10
CA ASP A 37 -32.88 -17.18 -16.30
C ASP A 37 -31.38 -17.30 -16.00
N ASP A 38 -30.94 -18.55 -15.91
CA ASP A 38 -29.56 -18.99 -16.04
C ASP A 38 -28.89 -18.30 -17.24
N LEU A 39 -27.58 -18.03 -17.15
CA LEU A 39 -26.61 -18.28 -18.21
C LEU A 39 -25.19 -17.88 -17.75
N LYS A 40 -24.42 -18.94 -17.44
CA LYS A 40 -23.06 -19.20 -17.91
C LYS A 40 -21.91 -18.30 -17.43
N SER A 41 -21.12 -18.89 -16.54
CA SER A 41 -19.72 -18.60 -16.23
C SER A 41 -18.86 -18.41 -17.49
N SER A 42 -18.05 -17.34 -17.50
CA SER A 42 -16.90 -17.21 -18.41
C SER A 42 -15.62 -17.22 -17.60
N ASN A 43 -14.99 -18.40 -17.53
CA ASN A 43 -13.57 -18.55 -17.23
C ASN A 43 -12.77 -18.12 -18.46
N SER A 44 -11.88 -17.13 -18.31
CA SER A 44 -10.85 -16.85 -19.31
C SER A 44 -9.58 -17.59 -18.91
N GLU A 45 -9.39 -18.79 -19.44
CA GLU A 45 -8.12 -19.51 -19.38
C GLU A 45 -7.29 -19.18 -20.62
N CYS A 46 -6.04 -18.77 -20.40
CA CYS A 46 -5.06 -18.45 -21.42
C CYS A 46 -4.53 -19.76 -22.01
N SER A 47 -4.75 -19.99 -23.30
CA SER A 47 -4.12 -21.08 -24.06
C SER A 47 -2.62 -20.81 -24.22
N CYS A 48 -1.80 -21.67 -23.62
CA CYS A 48 -0.42 -21.88 -24.05
C CYS A 48 -0.37 -23.03 -25.05
N GLU A 49 0.51 -22.85 -26.03
CA GLU A 49 0.79 -23.71 -27.17
C GLU A 49 0.99 -25.22 -26.86
N SER A 50 0.41 -26.03 -27.75
CA SER A 50 0.48 -27.48 -27.81
C SER A 50 1.84 -27.96 -28.38
N PHE A 51 2.59 -28.74 -27.61
CA PHE A 51 3.68 -29.58 -28.13
C PHE A 51 3.19 -31.03 -28.25
N ASP A 52 3.24 -31.51 -29.48
CA ASP A 52 2.75 -32.80 -29.95
C ASP A 52 3.81 -33.90 -29.73
N PHE A 53 3.50 -34.94 -28.97
CA PHE A 53 4.32 -36.16 -28.88
C PHE A 53 3.40 -37.41 -28.77
N PRO A 54 3.57 -38.42 -29.65
CA PRO A 54 2.71 -39.60 -29.66
C PRO A 54 3.18 -40.69 -28.68
N PRO A 55 2.25 -41.51 -28.11
CA PRO A 55 2.60 -42.62 -27.22
C PRO A 55 2.73 -43.93 -28.00
N GLY A 56 3.89 -44.59 -27.87
CA GLY A 56 4.15 -45.93 -28.37
C GLY A 56 4.73 -46.81 -27.26
N HIS A 57 4.09 -47.95 -27.05
CA HIS A 57 4.21 -48.86 -25.90
C HIS A 57 5.20 -50.02 -26.15
N MET A 58 5.67 -50.65 -25.07
CA MET A 58 6.18 -52.04 -24.89
C MET A 58 7.72 -52.26 -24.95
N HIS A 59 8.36 -52.60 -23.82
CA HIS A 59 8.94 -53.94 -23.52
C HIS A 59 9.85 -53.92 -22.26
N ALA A 60 9.88 -55.05 -21.54
CA ALA A 60 10.34 -55.28 -20.16
C ALA A 60 11.83 -55.74 -20.03
N PRO A 61 12.26 -56.51 -19.00
CA PRO A 61 12.89 -56.08 -17.74
C PRO A 61 14.33 -56.65 -17.51
N SER A 62 14.87 -56.43 -16.29
CA SER A 62 16.09 -57.04 -15.64
C SER A 62 17.36 -56.17 -15.78
N THR A 63 18.26 -55.98 -14.78
CA THR A 63 18.82 -56.89 -13.77
C THR A 63 19.59 -56.06 -12.70
N SER A 64 19.71 -56.61 -11.47
CA SER A 64 20.75 -56.46 -10.41
C SER A 64 22.06 -55.70 -10.73
N SER A 65 22.87 -55.11 -9.84
CA SER A 65 22.98 -54.95 -8.37
C SER A 65 24.31 -54.16 -8.09
N THR A 66 24.56 -53.81 -6.82
CA THR A 66 25.91 -53.75 -6.18
C THR A 66 26.65 -52.39 -6.04
N THR A 67 26.61 -51.86 -4.81
CA THR A 67 27.63 -51.15 -3.97
C THR A 67 28.84 -50.43 -4.59
N SER A 68 29.19 -49.26 -4.06
CA SER A 68 30.39 -49.04 -3.19
C SER A 68 30.67 -47.56 -2.90
N SER A 69 31.45 -47.36 -1.83
CA SER A 69 31.71 -46.14 -1.08
C SER A 69 32.92 -45.33 -1.59
N SER A 70 33.12 -44.16 -0.99
CA SER A 70 34.39 -43.44 -0.74
C SER A 70 34.75 -42.19 -1.58
N ASN A 71 34.67 -41.06 -0.86
CA ASN A 71 35.71 -40.05 -0.61
C ASN A 71 36.09 -38.99 -1.65
N GLU A 72 35.77 -37.75 -1.25
CA GLU A 72 36.69 -36.60 -1.11
C GLU A 72 37.49 -36.15 -2.34
N GLU A 73 36.99 -35.13 -3.04
CA GLU A 73 37.86 -34.02 -3.45
C GLU A 73 37.24 -32.68 -3.03
N LYS A 74 37.68 -32.24 -1.85
CA LYS A 74 37.54 -30.88 -1.35
C LYS A 74 38.27 -29.93 -2.29
N LYS A 75 37.53 -29.27 -3.18
CA LYS A 75 37.90 -27.94 -3.66
C LYS A 75 36.91 -26.94 -3.11
N LEU A 76 37.08 -26.62 -1.82
CA LEU A 76 36.48 -25.45 -1.18
C LEU A 76 37.12 -24.19 -1.78
N SER A 77 36.76 -23.85 -3.02
CA SER A 77 36.82 -22.47 -3.44
C SER A 77 35.64 -21.76 -2.77
N ASN A 78 35.79 -21.47 -1.46
CA ASN A 78 35.02 -20.41 -0.81
C ASN A 78 35.51 -19.10 -1.42
N SER A 79 35.14 -18.87 -2.68
CA SER A 79 35.10 -17.53 -3.24
C SER A 79 34.11 -16.80 -2.35
N LEU A 80 34.66 -16.02 -1.42
CA LEU A 80 33.92 -15.08 -0.60
C LEU A 80 33.30 -14.03 -1.52
N LYS A 81 32.30 -14.45 -2.30
CA LYS A 81 31.32 -13.56 -2.90
C LYS A 81 30.60 -13.03 -1.68
N MET A 82 31.06 -11.89 -1.16
CA MET A 82 30.32 -11.10 -0.18
C MET A 82 28.94 -10.89 -0.78
N LYS A 83 27.98 -11.74 -0.39
CA LYS A 83 26.60 -11.67 -0.84
C LYS A 83 26.11 -10.38 -0.21
N VAL A 84 26.07 -9.33 -1.01
CA VAL A 84 25.56 -8.04 -0.60
C VAL A 84 24.11 -8.26 -0.16
N PHE A 85 23.87 -8.17 1.15
CA PHE A 85 22.56 -8.44 1.72
C PHE A 85 21.74 -7.15 1.80
N SER A 86 20.67 -7.08 1.03
CA SER A 86 19.60 -6.10 1.29
C SER A 86 18.64 -6.69 2.33
N LYS A 87 18.18 -5.87 3.27
CA LYS A 87 17.26 -6.29 4.34
C LYS A 87 15.97 -5.49 4.26
N ASN A 88 14.84 -6.18 4.30
CA ASN A 88 13.55 -5.54 4.46
C ASN A 88 13.32 -5.16 5.92
N ILE A 89 12.79 -3.96 6.17
CA ILE A 89 12.44 -3.46 7.48
C ILE A 89 11.01 -2.90 7.47
N SER A 90 10.33 -3.01 8.61
CA SER A 90 8.96 -2.50 8.77
C SER A 90 8.88 -1.02 9.13
N LYS A 91 9.97 -0.48 9.69
CA LYS A 91 10.08 0.88 10.21
C LYS A 91 11.52 1.38 10.12
N CYS A 92 11.69 2.67 9.82
CA CYS A 92 12.96 3.38 9.91
C CYS A 92 12.76 4.80 10.48
N ILE A 93 13.86 5.48 10.79
CA ILE A 93 13.88 6.87 11.24
C ILE A 93 14.64 7.69 10.20
N THR A 94 14.00 8.72 9.64
CA THR A 94 14.69 9.65 8.73
C THR A 94 15.64 10.56 9.50
N PRO A 95 16.64 11.18 8.84
CA PRO A 95 17.62 12.06 9.48
C PRO A 95 17.00 13.26 10.24
N ASP A 96 15.77 13.61 9.92
CA ASP A 96 14.96 14.64 10.59
C ASP A 96 14.28 14.16 11.89
N GLY A 97 14.52 12.91 12.31
CA GLY A 97 13.94 12.31 13.50
C GLY A 97 12.53 11.75 13.30
N ARG A 98 11.97 11.79 12.09
CA ARG A 98 10.62 11.27 11.81
C ARG A 98 10.66 9.75 11.62
N THR A 99 9.62 9.08 12.08
CA THR A 99 9.43 7.64 11.85
C THR A 99 8.70 7.44 10.52
N ILE A 100 9.23 6.55 9.69
CA ILE A 100 8.57 6.07 8.47
C ILE A 100 8.35 4.55 8.60
N CYS A 101 7.14 4.09 8.28
CA CYS A 101 6.75 2.69 8.33
C CYS A 101 6.07 2.24 7.05
N ILE A 102 6.03 0.92 6.87
CA ILE A 102 5.14 0.29 5.91
C ILE A 102 3.70 0.71 6.20
N GLY A 103 2.96 1.02 5.15
CA GLY A 103 1.60 1.54 5.17
C GLY A 103 1.53 3.05 5.20
N ASP A 104 2.58 3.78 5.62
CA ASP A 104 2.50 5.23 5.74
C ASP A 104 2.23 5.90 4.38
N ILE A 105 1.44 6.98 4.42
CA ILE A 105 1.12 7.78 3.24
C ILE A 105 2.11 8.93 3.15
N VAL A 106 2.74 9.05 1.98
CA VAL A 106 3.75 10.07 1.70
C VAL A 106 3.46 10.78 0.39
N TRP A 107 3.86 12.04 0.30
CA TRP A 107 4.07 12.73 -0.96
C TRP A 107 5.42 12.34 -1.53
N THR A 108 5.48 12.10 -2.83
CA THR A 108 6.76 11.95 -3.51
C THR A 108 6.73 12.68 -4.84
N LYS A 109 7.92 13.03 -5.35
CA LYS A 109 8.08 13.77 -6.59
C LYS A 109 9.10 13.12 -7.50
N ILE A 110 8.63 12.72 -8.67
CA ILE A 110 9.44 12.22 -9.77
C ILE A 110 9.46 13.23 -10.91
N TYR A 111 10.46 13.12 -11.78
CA TYR A 111 10.64 14.03 -12.91
C TYR A 111 9.45 13.95 -13.88
N GLY A 112 8.97 15.11 -14.36
CA GLY A 112 7.85 15.18 -15.31
C GLY A 112 6.45 15.11 -14.68
N PHE A 113 6.33 14.78 -13.38
CA PHE A 113 5.04 14.66 -12.69
C PHE A 113 4.91 15.67 -11.54
N PRO A 114 3.67 16.08 -11.18
CA PRO A 114 3.45 16.85 -9.96
C PRO A 114 3.77 16.00 -8.72
N TRP A 115 3.79 16.62 -7.55
CA TRP A 115 3.77 15.88 -6.30
C TRP A 115 2.55 14.96 -6.27
N TRP A 116 2.79 13.67 -6.08
CA TRP A 116 1.74 12.65 -6.08
C TRP A 116 1.82 11.84 -4.78
N PRO A 117 0.67 11.44 -4.20
CA PRO A 117 0.68 10.64 -2.99
C PRO A 117 0.95 9.18 -3.30
N ALA A 118 1.61 8.50 -2.39
CA ALA A 118 1.88 7.07 -2.45
C ALA A 118 1.81 6.44 -1.06
N SER A 119 1.49 5.14 -1.01
CA SER A 119 1.60 4.32 0.20
C SER A 119 2.90 3.52 0.17
N ILE A 120 3.56 3.41 1.31
CA ILE A 120 4.78 2.61 1.44
C ILE A 120 4.40 1.13 1.55
N LEU A 121 4.86 0.32 0.61
CA LEU A 121 4.64 -1.14 0.62
C LEU A 121 5.76 -1.84 1.36
N THR A 122 7.01 -1.45 1.09
CA THR A 122 8.18 -2.06 1.71
C THR A 122 9.29 -1.03 1.90
N ILE A 123 10.12 -1.21 2.92
CA ILE A 123 11.34 -0.41 3.13
C ILE A 123 12.52 -1.38 3.11
N THR A 124 13.52 -1.08 2.31
CA THR A 124 14.70 -1.91 2.14
C THR A 124 15.96 -1.12 2.47
N VAL A 125 16.85 -1.73 3.23
CA VAL A 125 18.18 -1.21 3.53
C VAL A 125 19.19 -1.96 2.69
N SER A 126 19.89 -1.26 1.79
CA SER A 126 20.99 -1.84 1.01
C SER A 126 22.29 -1.77 1.80
N GLN A 127 22.91 -2.92 2.10
CA GLN A 127 24.27 -2.93 2.65
C GLN A 127 25.34 -2.56 1.61
N LYS A 128 25.01 -2.60 0.30
CA LYS A 128 25.95 -2.25 -0.78
C LYS A 128 26.22 -0.76 -0.82
N ASP A 129 25.16 0.02 -0.62
CA ASP A 129 25.10 1.43 -0.96
C ASP A 129 25.17 2.28 0.31
N ASN A 130 26.11 1.96 1.20
CA ASN A 130 26.33 2.64 2.47
C ASN A 130 25.08 2.69 3.38
N GLY A 131 24.21 1.68 3.32
CA GLY A 131 22.97 1.68 4.09
C GLY A 131 21.85 2.52 3.47
N LEU A 132 21.89 2.77 2.15
CA LEU A 132 20.84 3.51 1.45
C LEU A 132 19.47 2.88 1.74
N LEU A 133 18.54 3.75 2.16
CA LEU A 133 17.16 3.39 2.40
C LEU A 133 16.34 3.64 1.14
N GLU A 134 15.73 2.57 0.64
CA GLU A 134 14.85 2.59 -0.51
C GLU A 134 13.45 2.13 -0.11
N GLY A 135 12.43 2.81 -0.60
CA GLY A 135 11.03 2.49 -0.38
C GLY A 135 10.40 1.99 -1.67
N HIS A 136 9.78 0.82 -1.61
CA HIS A 136 8.82 0.38 -2.61
C HIS A 136 7.47 0.99 -2.25
N ILE A 137 6.87 1.70 -3.19
CA ILE A 137 5.64 2.44 -2.98
C ILE A 137 4.58 2.07 -3.99
N SER A 138 3.31 2.20 -3.60
CA SER A 138 2.17 2.17 -4.51
C SER A 138 1.62 3.58 -4.69
N TRP A 139 1.58 4.06 -5.93
CA TRP A 139 0.96 5.34 -6.22
C TRP A 139 -0.56 5.23 -6.12
N PHE A 140 -1.23 6.22 -5.52
CA PHE A 140 -2.68 6.23 -5.53
C PHE A 140 -3.20 6.51 -6.96
N GLY A 141 -3.82 5.51 -7.59
CA GLY A 141 -4.32 5.57 -8.96
C GLY A 141 -3.27 5.34 -10.06
N SER A 142 -2.13 4.72 -9.75
CA SER A 142 -1.03 4.44 -10.69
C SER A 142 -0.25 3.19 -10.21
N PRO A 143 0.65 2.57 -11.02
CA PRO A 143 1.44 1.39 -10.61
C PRO A 143 2.34 1.59 -9.38
N THR A 144 3.21 0.63 -9.08
CA THR A 144 4.21 0.75 -8.01
C THR A 144 5.54 1.30 -8.52
N SER A 145 6.39 1.80 -7.62
CA SER A 145 7.73 2.29 -7.96
C SER A 145 8.69 2.14 -6.78
N PHE A 146 9.99 2.15 -7.08
CA PHE A 146 11.04 2.17 -6.06
C PHE A 146 11.70 3.55 -6.04
N LEU A 147 11.84 4.12 -4.84
CA LEU A 147 12.38 5.47 -4.65
C LEU A 147 13.19 5.55 -3.35
N ALA A 148 14.26 6.34 -3.37
CA ALA A 148 14.99 6.67 -2.14
C ALA A 148 14.09 7.40 -1.14
N LEU A 149 14.23 7.09 0.15
CA LEU A 149 13.43 7.71 1.21
C LEU A 149 13.58 9.24 1.28
N SER A 150 14.70 9.78 0.78
CA SER A 150 14.93 11.23 0.66
C SER A 150 13.94 11.94 -0.27
N LYS A 151 13.23 11.18 -1.14
CA LYS A 151 12.18 11.70 -2.03
C LYS A 151 10.82 11.77 -1.36
N PHE A 152 10.68 11.24 -0.15
CA PHE A 152 9.41 11.19 0.56
C PHE A 152 9.22 12.44 1.40
N SER A 153 8.00 12.93 1.42
CA SER A 153 7.57 14.05 2.25
C SER A 153 6.27 13.64 2.95
N PRO A 154 6.10 13.85 4.26
CA PRO A 154 4.92 13.37 4.96
C PRO A 154 3.61 13.93 4.39
N PHE A 155 2.62 13.05 4.26
CA PHE A 155 1.38 13.41 3.56
C PHE A 155 0.61 14.54 4.23
N LEU A 156 0.44 14.47 5.55
CA LEU A 156 -0.36 15.44 6.31
C LEU A 156 0.38 16.78 6.49
N GLU A 157 1.66 16.73 6.86
CA GLU A 157 2.47 17.93 7.14
C GLU A 157 2.66 18.79 5.89
N ASN A 158 2.91 18.17 4.73
CA ASN A 158 3.20 18.87 3.49
C ASN A 158 1.98 19.03 2.57
N PHE A 159 0.76 18.74 3.03
CA PHE A 159 -0.43 18.73 2.20
C PHE A 159 -0.62 20.05 1.42
N GLN A 160 -0.56 21.20 2.09
CA GLN A 160 -0.76 22.51 1.43
C GLN A 160 0.35 22.83 0.41
N SER A 161 1.58 22.40 0.67
CA SER A 161 2.72 22.66 -0.22
C SER A 161 2.75 21.74 -1.45
N CYS A 162 2.30 20.49 -1.29
CA CYS A 162 2.33 19.48 -2.35
C CYS A 162 1.03 19.45 -3.16
N PHE A 163 -0.10 19.85 -2.58
CA PHE A 163 -1.40 19.77 -3.22
C PHE A 163 -1.58 20.82 -4.33
N ASN A 164 -1.83 20.33 -5.55
CA ASN A 164 -2.06 21.17 -6.71
C ASN A 164 -3.55 21.35 -7.01
N LYS A 165 -4.12 22.45 -6.50
CA LYS A 165 -5.54 22.83 -6.69
C LYS A 165 -5.98 22.99 -8.15
N LYS A 166 -5.06 23.25 -9.08
CA LYS A 166 -5.37 23.50 -10.50
C LYS A 166 -5.62 22.21 -11.29
N ARG A 167 -5.09 21.09 -10.81
CA ARG A 167 -5.29 19.76 -11.44
C ARG A 167 -6.70 19.27 -11.16
N LYS A 168 -7.19 18.30 -11.93
CA LYS A 168 -8.50 17.66 -11.73
C LYS A 168 -8.39 16.16 -12.08
N GLY A 169 -9.51 15.43 -12.00
CA GLY A 169 -9.58 14.03 -12.44
C GLY A 169 -8.83 13.08 -11.51
N LEU A 170 -8.04 12.16 -12.09
CA LEU A 170 -7.30 11.11 -11.37
C LEU A 170 -6.44 11.66 -10.23
N TYR A 171 -5.89 12.87 -10.38
CA TYR A 171 -5.14 13.51 -9.30
C TYR A 171 -5.98 13.67 -8.04
N HIS A 172 -7.15 14.30 -8.14
CA HIS A 172 -8.01 14.52 -6.99
C HIS A 172 -8.55 13.22 -6.42
N LYS A 173 -8.85 12.24 -7.28
CA LYS A 173 -9.24 10.89 -6.83
C LYS A 173 -8.13 10.24 -6.01
N GLY A 174 -6.89 10.28 -6.50
CA GLY A 174 -5.72 9.77 -5.79
C GLY A 174 -5.47 10.49 -4.47
N ILE A 175 -5.63 11.83 -4.42
CA ILE A 175 -5.52 12.58 -3.14
C ILE A 175 -6.61 12.15 -2.16
N ALA A 176 -7.85 11.98 -2.62
CA ALA A 176 -8.97 11.59 -1.75
C ALA A 176 -8.77 10.18 -1.18
N GLU A 177 -8.30 9.24 -2.00
CA GLU A 177 -7.97 7.88 -1.59
C GLU A 177 -6.80 7.87 -0.60
N ALA A 178 -5.75 8.64 -0.87
CA ALA A 178 -4.62 8.82 0.03
C ALA A 178 -5.05 9.40 1.39
N ALA A 179 -5.94 10.39 1.38
CA ALA A 179 -6.49 10.97 2.60
C ALA A 179 -7.36 9.98 3.39
N LYS A 180 -8.10 9.11 2.70
CA LYS A 180 -8.85 8.03 3.35
C LYS A 180 -7.91 7.03 4.01
N ALA A 181 -6.86 6.59 3.30
CA ALA A 181 -5.87 5.66 3.83
C ALA A 181 -5.08 6.27 5.01
N ALA A 182 -4.66 7.54 4.91
CA ALA A 182 -3.96 8.26 5.97
C ALA A 182 -4.76 8.32 7.27
N LYS A 183 -6.09 8.48 7.18
CA LYS A 183 -6.99 8.45 8.34
C LYS A 183 -7.08 7.07 8.98
N GLN A 184 -6.92 5.99 8.21
CA GLN A 184 -6.95 4.62 8.75
C GLN A 184 -5.65 4.27 9.50
N LEU A 185 -4.54 4.94 9.20
CA LEU A 185 -3.22 4.66 9.79
C LEU A 185 -3.01 5.30 11.18
N THR A 186 -4.01 5.99 11.72
CA THR A 186 -3.93 6.51 13.10
C THR A 186 -3.62 5.41 14.12
N PRO A 187 -2.90 5.73 15.23
CA PRO A 187 -2.39 4.76 16.20
C PRO A 187 -3.41 3.73 16.73
N LYS A 188 -4.70 4.07 16.72
CA LYS A 188 -5.80 3.17 17.15
C LYS A 188 -5.97 1.93 16.28
N PHE A 189 -5.49 1.93 15.03
CA PHE A 189 -5.57 0.81 14.10
C PHE A 189 -4.20 0.16 13.83
N ARG A 190 -3.15 0.64 14.50
CA ARG A 190 -1.79 0.08 14.45
C ARG A 190 -1.60 -1.04 15.47
N ALA A 191 -2.69 -1.74 15.84
CA ALA A 191 -2.58 -2.96 16.62
C ALA A 191 -1.97 -4.04 15.71
N PRO A 192 -1.05 -4.88 16.22
CA PRO A 192 -0.46 -5.94 15.41
C PRO A 192 -1.58 -6.87 14.94
N LEU A 193 -1.68 -7.11 13.63
CA LEU A 193 -2.42 -8.23 13.07
C LEU A 193 -1.65 -9.55 13.38
N THR A 194 -1.39 -9.80 14.66
CA THR A 194 -0.94 -11.10 15.17
C THR A 194 -2.19 -11.85 15.63
N LEU A 195 -2.99 -12.32 14.68
CA LEU A 195 -4.05 -13.26 15.01
C LEU A 195 -4.21 -14.30 13.92
N PHE A 196 -3.12 -14.98 13.51
CA PHE A 196 -3.19 -16.33 12.94
C PHE A 196 -1.82 -17.01 13.13
N GLU A 197 -1.63 -17.61 14.30
CA GLU A 197 -0.76 -18.76 14.48
C GLU A 197 -1.56 -19.78 15.30
N THR A 198 -2.13 -20.78 14.64
CA THR A 198 -2.58 -22.05 15.23
C THR A 198 -2.51 -23.10 14.14
#